data_AF-A0A9J6FJD4-F1
#
_entry.id   AF-A0A9J6FJD4-F1
#
_cell.length_a   1.000
_cell.length_b   1.000
_cell.length_c   1.000
_cell.angle_alpha   90.00
_cell.angle_beta   90.00
_cell.angle_gamma   90.00
#
_symmetry.space_group_name_H-M   'P 1'
#
loop_
_entity.id
_entity.type
_entity.pdbx_description
1 polymer ?
#
loop_
_entity_poly.entity_id
_entity_poly.type
_entity_poly.pdbx_seq_one_letter_code
_entity_poly.pdbx_strand_id
1 'polypeptide(L)'
;MSREEDNAEFTAWMRRNTTYTSPLLQNEIIDLFGKAIQKELSNNIPTDIYAIIVDGTRDIAGIEQESVCVRYVDEDLRPVEVFLGLCALPNARGATIAEAITNFLSTVGLPLSGCHAQTYDGAANMSGQYNGRQAIIKSENPLAVYFHYGAHSSNLVAGDVSNCCPELRDVLMAVRELGVLAARSGKFKQLFCERKSEKNIKPFCPTRFLCRKPAISAALDEHDAIIAALDEMMKEAPAEQSAKISGILHSMDSGNTRLLLKIALRVFSVLEDLNTYLQGRSSTVHGMLQVVETSKRELRHLRSVEMLSELFDETAKAAEDGKVHPVEPPRSRGRPARYENGSASDAPVEARACFRRIFFFNN
;
A
#
# COMPACT_ATOMS: atom_id res chain seq x y z
N MET A 1 -40.94 35.13 -11.19
CA MET A 1 -41.28 33.74 -11.54
C MET A 1 -41.85 33.72 -12.96
N SER A 2 -41.00 33.75 -14.00
CA SER A 2 -41.43 33.30 -15.33
C SER A 2 -41.21 31.80 -15.39
N ARG A 3 -42.26 31.07 -15.73
CA ARG A 3 -42.27 29.61 -15.81
C ARG A 3 -41.33 29.15 -16.93
N GLU A 4 -40.78 27.95 -16.77
CA GLU A 4 -39.93 27.23 -17.75
C GLU A 4 -40.53 27.11 -19.17
N GLU A 5 -41.78 27.51 -19.38
CA GLU A 5 -42.56 27.23 -20.59
C GLU A 5 -42.44 28.29 -21.70
N ASP A 6 -41.86 29.47 -21.45
CA ASP A 6 -41.79 30.56 -22.45
C ASP A 6 -40.41 30.74 -23.11
N ASN A 7 -39.44 29.86 -22.84
CA ASN A 7 -38.16 29.90 -23.55
C ASN A 7 -38.21 29.02 -24.81
N ALA A 8 -38.53 29.67 -25.95
CA ALA A 8 -38.55 29.04 -27.26
C ALA A 8 -37.23 28.34 -27.62
N GLU A 9 -36.08 28.83 -27.14
CA GLU A 9 -34.78 28.15 -27.34
C GLU A 9 -34.70 26.85 -26.55
N PHE A 10 -35.17 26.82 -25.31
CA PHE A 10 -35.15 25.61 -24.48
C PHE A 10 -36.07 24.53 -25.05
N THR A 11 -37.26 24.92 -25.53
CA THR A 11 -38.20 23.99 -26.19
C THR A 11 -37.64 23.46 -27.50
N ALA A 12 -36.95 24.29 -28.28
CA ALA A 12 -36.26 23.85 -29.50
C ALA A 12 -35.06 22.93 -29.20
N TRP A 13 -34.34 23.17 -28.11
CA TRP A 13 -33.24 22.31 -27.64
C TRP A 13 -33.73 20.92 -27.23
N MET A 14 -34.83 20.83 -26.47
CA MET A 14 -35.45 19.56 -26.04
C MET A 14 -35.96 18.70 -27.21
N ARG A 15 -36.29 19.30 -28.36
CA ARG A 15 -36.77 18.60 -29.57
C ARG A 15 -35.65 18.10 -30.48
N ARG A 16 -34.38 18.32 -30.12
CA ARG A 16 -33.25 17.82 -30.92
C ARG A 16 -33.18 16.29 -30.82
N ASN A 17 -33.17 15.64 -31.98
CA ASN A 17 -33.02 14.18 -32.11
C ASN A 17 -31.53 13.74 -32.12
N THR A 18 -30.61 14.64 -31.75
CA THR A 18 -29.18 14.37 -31.68
C THR A 18 -28.84 13.62 -30.40
N THR A 19 -28.47 12.35 -30.52
CA THR A 19 -27.98 11.57 -29.39
C THR A 19 -26.51 11.91 -29.13
N TYR A 20 -26.21 12.57 -28.01
CA TYR A 20 -24.84 12.84 -27.52
C TYR A 20 -24.18 11.57 -26.97
N THR A 21 -24.39 10.44 -27.64
CA THR A 21 -23.95 9.10 -27.22
C THR A 21 -22.71 8.64 -27.95
N SER A 22 -22.17 9.44 -28.88
CA SER A 22 -20.89 9.14 -29.52
C SER A 22 -19.77 9.22 -28.47
N PRO A 23 -18.85 8.25 -28.44
CA PRO A 23 -17.69 8.28 -27.53
C PRO A 23 -16.88 9.58 -27.64
N LEU A 24 -16.76 10.16 -28.84
CA LEU A 24 -16.05 11.42 -29.06
C LEU A 24 -16.71 12.59 -28.34
N LEU A 25 -18.03 12.73 -28.49
CA LEU A 25 -18.80 13.81 -27.85
C LEU A 25 -18.84 13.62 -26.33
N GLN A 26 -18.99 12.38 -25.85
CA GLN A 26 -18.97 12.10 -24.42
C GLN A 26 -17.61 12.46 -23.80
N ASN A 27 -16.51 12.09 -24.44
CA ASN A 27 -15.17 12.45 -23.97
C ASN A 27 -14.93 13.97 -24.01
N GLU A 28 -15.40 14.67 -25.04
CA GLU A 28 -15.31 16.13 -25.13
C GLU A 28 -16.10 16.79 -23.99
N ILE A 29 -17.33 16.34 -23.72
CA ILE A 29 -18.16 16.85 -22.62
C ILE A 29 -17.47 16.59 -21.27
N ILE A 30 -16.93 15.39 -21.06
CA ILE A 30 -16.19 15.04 -19.83
C ILE A 30 -14.96 15.94 -19.66
N ASP A 31 -14.21 16.19 -20.72
CA ASP A 31 -13.04 17.07 -20.71
C ASP A 31 -13.42 18.53 -20.38
N LEU A 32 -14.49 19.04 -20.99
CA LEU A 32 -15.01 20.38 -20.70
C LEU A 32 -15.44 20.53 -19.24
N PHE A 33 -16.15 19.53 -18.69
CA PHE A 33 -16.51 19.52 -17.27
C PHE A 33 -15.27 19.44 -16.38
N GLY A 34 -14.30 18.59 -16.73
CA GLY A 34 -13.03 18.48 -16.02
C GLY A 34 -12.29 19.80 -15.95
N LYS A 35 -12.20 20.52 -17.08
CA LYS A 35 -11.58 21.86 -17.17
C LYS A 35 -12.34 22.91 -16.37
N ALA A 36 -13.68 22.88 -16.41
CA ALA A 36 -14.51 23.80 -15.63
C ALA A 36 -14.30 23.61 -14.12
N ILE A 37 -14.33 22.35 -13.65
CA ILE A 37 -14.08 21.99 -12.24
C ILE A 37 -12.65 22.39 -11.85
N GLN A 38 -11.65 22.04 -12.66
CA GLN A 38 -10.24 22.35 -12.38
C GLN A 38 -10.02 23.87 -12.25
N LYS A 39 -10.65 24.67 -13.12
CA LYS A 39 -10.58 26.13 -13.06
C LYS A 39 -11.26 26.70 -11.81
N GLU A 40 -12.42 26.16 -11.44
CA GLU A 40 -13.11 26.56 -10.21
C GLU A 40 -12.25 26.25 -8.98
N LEU A 41 -11.67 25.04 -8.92
CA LEU A 41 -10.79 24.64 -7.85
C LEU A 41 -9.54 25.53 -7.76
N SER A 42 -8.90 25.82 -8.90
CA SER A 42 -7.67 26.62 -8.90
C SER A 42 -7.90 28.08 -8.53
N ASN A 43 -9.05 28.66 -8.89
CA ASN A 43 -9.43 30.01 -8.47
C ASN A 43 -9.59 30.15 -6.95
N ASN A 44 -9.88 29.05 -6.24
CA ASN A 44 -10.03 29.04 -4.78
C ASN A 44 -8.70 28.78 -4.04
N ILE A 45 -7.60 28.58 -4.76
CA ILE A 45 -6.28 28.34 -4.17
C ILE A 45 -5.52 29.68 -4.08
N PRO A 46 -4.89 30.00 -2.94
CA PRO A 46 -4.04 31.17 -2.82
C PRO A 46 -2.83 31.07 -3.76
N THR A 47 -2.50 32.17 -4.43
CA THR A 47 -1.41 32.23 -5.42
C THR A 47 -0.06 32.63 -4.83
N ASP A 48 -0.04 33.13 -3.60
CA ASP A 48 1.12 33.64 -2.89
C ASP A 48 1.82 32.57 -2.04
N ILE A 49 1.07 31.68 -1.37
CA ILE A 49 1.64 30.62 -0.53
C ILE A 49 0.84 29.34 -0.68
N TYR A 50 1.43 28.35 -1.34
CA TYR A 50 0.91 27.00 -1.43
C TYR A 50 2.04 25.97 -1.51
N ALA A 51 1.68 24.69 -1.35
CA ALA A 51 2.57 23.55 -1.51
C ALA A 51 2.03 22.61 -2.58
N ILE A 52 2.91 21.90 -3.26
CA ILE A 52 2.53 20.83 -4.20
C ILE A 52 2.88 19.45 -3.63
N ILE A 53 1.99 18.49 -3.85
CA ILE A 53 2.20 17.07 -3.56
C ILE A 53 1.98 16.35 -4.87
N VAL A 54 3.02 15.68 -5.37
CA VAL A 54 2.97 15.02 -6.67
C VAL A 54 3.41 13.57 -6.56
N ASP A 55 2.59 12.67 -7.07
CA ASP A 55 2.83 11.22 -7.04
C ASP A 55 2.59 10.58 -8.41
N GLY A 56 3.47 9.64 -8.76
CA GLY A 56 3.49 8.99 -10.07
C GLY A 56 2.54 7.79 -10.14
N THR A 57 1.84 7.65 -11.26
CA THR A 57 1.00 6.50 -11.57
C THR A 57 1.08 6.16 -13.05
N ARG A 58 0.57 4.98 -13.42
CA ARG A 58 0.55 4.51 -14.80
C ARG A 58 -0.87 4.13 -15.18
N ASP A 59 -1.34 4.63 -16.33
CA ASP A 59 -2.67 4.29 -16.81
C ASP A 59 -2.74 2.90 -17.49
N ILE A 60 -3.93 2.51 -17.94
CA ILE A 60 -4.16 1.21 -18.59
C ILE A 60 -3.44 1.05 -19.94
N ALA A 61 -3.11 2.16 -20.61
CA ALA A 61 -2.33 2.15 -21.85
C ALA A 61 -0.83 2.11 -21.57
N GLY A 62 -0.44 2.19 -20.29
CA GLY A 62 0.94 2.17 -19.87
C GLY A 62 1.62 3.54 -19.98
N ILE A 63 0.86 4.63 -20.04
CA ILE A 63 1.40 5.99 -20.05
C ILE A 63 1.63 6.43 -18.60
N GLU A 64 2.82 6.96 -18.34
CA GLU A 64 3.17 7.54 -17.04
C GLU A 64 2.43 8.87 -16.84
N GLN A 65 1.91 9.06 -15.63
CA GLN A 65 1.15 10.25 -15.26
C GLN A 65 1.54 10.68 -13.84
N GLU A 66 1.46 11.97 -13.59
CA GLU A 66 1.70 12.56 -12.28
C GLU A 66 0.40 13.14 -11.74
N SER A 67 -0.02 12.67 -10.57
CA SER A 67 -1.10 13.29 -9.84
C SER A 67 -0.61 14.58 -9.20
N VAL A 68 -1.29 15.70 -9.47
CA VAL A 68 -0.93 17.01 -8.91
C VAL A 68 -1.98 17.41 -7.88
N CYS A 69 -1.59 17.38 -6.62
CA CYS A 69 -2.34 17.93 -5.50
C CYS A 69 -1.68 19.23 -5.03
N VAL A 70 -2.51 20.19 -4.61
CA VAL A 70 -2.06 21.41 -3.95
C VAL A 70 -2.53 21.40 -2.51
N ARG A 71 -1.67 21.87 -1.61
CA ARG A 71 -1.97 22.03 -0.20
C ARG A 71 -1.73 23.47 0.23
N TYR A 72 -2.70 24.07 0.89
CA TYR A 72 -2.61 25.43 1.43
C TYR A 72 -3.34 25.54 2.76
N VAL A 73 -3.36 26.73 3.35
CA VAL A 73 -4.08 27.04 4.59
C VAL A 73 -5.20 28.02 4.26
N ASP A 74 -6.44 27.69 4.64
CA ASP A 74 -7.60 28.55 4.41
C ASP A 74 -7.68 29.71 5.41
N GLU A 75 -8.71 30.55 5.26
CA GLU A 75 -8.97 31.71 6.13
C GLU A 75 -9.22 31.31 7.61
N ASP A 76 -9.67 30.07 7.85
CA ASP A 76 -9.89 29.50 9.18
C ASP A 76 -8.63 28.85 9.76
N LEU A 77 -7.47 29.05 9.12
CA LEU A 77 -6.18 28.45 9.48
C LEU A 77 -6.18 26.91 9.44
N ARG A 78 -7.00 26.32 8.57
CA ARG A 78 -7.07 24.87 8.38
C ARG A 78 -6.29 24.44 7.14
N PRO A 79 -5.55 23.32 7.20
CA PRO A 79 -4.93 22.74 6.01
C PRO A 79 -6.01 22.23 5.05
N VAL A 80 -5.93 22.66 3.80
CA VAL A 80 -6.78 22.22 2.70
C VAL A 80 -5.92 21.54 1.65
N GLU A 81 -6.35 20.36 1.19
CA GLU A 81 -5.73 19.62 0.09
C GLU A 81 -6.71 19.51 -1.08
N VAL A 82 -6.28 19.96 -2.25
CA VAL A 82 -7.07 19.98 -3.48
C VAL A 82 -6.35 19.17 -4.55
N PHE A 83 -7.01 18.15 -5.05
CA PHE A 83 -6.56 17.43 -6.24
C PHE A 83 -6.91 18.25 -7.48
N LEU A 84 -5.90 18.64 -8.28
CA LEU A 84 -6.11 19.44 -9.47
C LEU A 84 -6.18 18.60 -10.74
N GLY A 85 -5.54 17.44 -10.79
CA GLY A 85 -5.61 16.56 -11.96
C GLY A 85 -4.40 15.66 -12.13
N LEU A 86 -4.38 14.99 -13.29
CA LEU A 86 -3.30 14.15 -13.75
C LEU A 86 -2.55 14.85 -14.88
N CYS A 87 -1.23 14.83 -14.84
CA CYS A 87 -0.36 15.35 -15.88
C CYS A 87 0.33 14.16 -16.58
N ALA A 88 0.00 13.92 -17.85
CA ALA A 88 0.63 12.86 -18.63
C ALA A 88 2.08 13.23 -18.98
N LEU A 89 2.98 12.26 -18.88
CA LEU A 89 4.40 12.44 -19.13
C LEU A 89 4.85 11.64 -20.35
N PRO A 90 5.66 12.23 -21.25
CA PRO A 90 6.26 11.48 -22.35
C PRO A 90 7.39 10.56 -21.88
N ASN A 91 8.03 10.84 -20.74
CA ASN A 91 9.04 10.00 -20.11
C ASN A 91 9.25 10.39 -18.63
N ALA A 92 9.94 9.53 -17.87
CA ALA A 92 10.18 9.69 -16.43
C ALA A 92 11.49 10.42 -16.05
N ARG A 93 12.04 11.30 -16.92
CA ARG A 93 13.26 12.08 -16.61
C ARG A 93 12.92 13.31 -15.78
N GLY A 94 13.73 13.62 -14.76
CA GLY A 94 13.48 14.73 -13.82
C GLY A 94 13.17 16.07 -14.50
N ALA A 95 13.89 16.43 -15.57
CA ALA A 95 13.65 17.66 -16.35
C ALA A 95 12.29 17.69 -17.05
N THR A 96 11.92 16.60 -17.73
CA THR A 96 10.62 16.47 -18.39
C THR A 96 9.49 16.64 -17.38
N ILE A 97 9.67 16.12 -16.17
CA ILE A 97 8.60 16.20 -15.19
C ILE A 97 8.52 17.57 -14.50
N ALA A 98 9.66 18.21 -14.25
CA ALA A 98 9.68 19.59 -13.76
C ALA A 98 8.95 20.52 -14.74
N GLU A 99 9.28 20.43 -16.03
CA GLU A 99 8.62 21.19 -17.10
C GLU A 99 7.12 20.91 -17.16
N ALA A 100 6.72 19.63 -17.13
CA ALA A 100 5.32 19.24 -17.17
C ALA A 100 4.50 19.82 -15.99
N ILE A 101 5.07 19.82 -14.77
CA ILE A 101 4.42 20.38 -13.59
C ILE A 101 4.37 21.90 -13.64
N THR A 102 5.47 22.57 -14.02
CA THR A 102 5.47 24.04 -14.15
C THR A 102 4.45 24.49 -15.20
N ASN A 103 4.35 23.78 -16.33
CA ASN A 103 3.34 24.03 -17.35
C ASN A 103 1.91 23.75 -16.87
N PHE A 104 1.72 22.68 -16.10
CA PHE A 104 0.42 22.37 -15.49
C PHE A 104 -0.02 23.48 -14.53
N LEU A 105 0.86 23.90 -13.60
CA LEU A 105 0.60 24.98 -12.65
C LEU A 105 0.28 26.31 -13.37
N SER A 106 1.05 26.64 -14.41
CA SER A 106 0.80 27.82 -15.25
C SER A 106 -0.57 27.78 -15.92
N THR A 107 -0.96 26.62 -16.46
CA THR A 107 -2.27 26.42 -17.14
C THR A 107 -3.45 26.64 -16.19
N VAL A 108 -3.31 26.26 -14.91
CA VAL A 108 -4.35 26.44 -13.89
C VAL A 108 -4.24 27.79 -13.15
N GLY A 109 -3.30 28.65 -13.55
CA GLY A 109 -3.15 30.00 -12.97
C GLY A 109 -2.44 30.04 -11.62
N LEU A 110 -1.67 29.01 -11.27
CA LEU A 110 -0.87 28.96 -10.05
C LEU A 110 0.59 29.30 -10.35
N PRO A 111 1.09 30.48 -9.94
CA PRO A 111 2.44 30.90 -10.24
C PRO A 111 3.45 30.13 -9.40
N LEU A 112 4.48 29.58 -10.03
CA LEU A 112 5.52 28.81 -9.33
C LEU A 112 6.16 29.59 -8.17
N SER A 113 6.23 30.92 -8.26
CA SER A 113 6.74 31.79 -7.19
C SER A 113 5.98 31.66 -5.86
N GLY A 114 4.70 31.27 -5.89
CA GLY A 114 3.91 31.01 -4.69
C GLY A 114 4.07 29.60 -4.11
N CYS A 115 4.81 28.73 -4.78
CA CYS A 115 5.09 27.38 -4.30
C CYS A 115 6.20 27.40 -3.23
N HIS A 116 5.83 27.20 -1.97
CA HIS A 116 6.76 27.21 -0.83
C HIS A 116 7.18 25.81 -0.38
N ALA A 117 6.52 24.76 -0.88
CA ALA A 117 6.92 23.39 -0.61
C ALA A 117 6.56 22.47 -1.77
N GLN A 118 7.40 21.46 -1.98
CA GLN A 118 7.25 20.45 -3.01
C GLN A 118 7.47 19.07 -2.40
N THR A 119 6.49 18.17 -2.56
CA THR A 119 6.52 16.83 -1.96
C THR A 119 6.45 15.76 -3.03
N TYR A 120 7.43 14.86 -3.05
CA TYR A 120 7.54 13.75 -4.01
C TYR A 120 7.99 12.46 -3.33
N ASP A 121 7.91 11.34 -4.04
CA ASP A 121 8.59 10.11 -3.62
C ASP A 121 10.12 10.24 -3.62
N GLY A 122 10.79 9.19 -3.15
CA GLY A 122 12.24 9.14 -2.98
C GLY A 122 13.02 8.75 -4.23
N ALA A 123 12.37 8.49 -5.37
CA ALA A 123 13.03 8.02 -6.59
C ALA A 123 14.01 9.08 -7.12
N ALA A 124 15.11 8.63 -7.72
CA ALA A 124 16.23 9.51 -8.08
C ALA A 124 15.86 10.64 -9.06
N ASN A 125 14.91 10.40 -9.95
CA ASN A 125 14.33 11.39 -10.86
C ASN A 125 13.47 12.45 -10.14
N MET A 126 13.00 12.16 -8.94
CA MET A 126 12.23 13.07 -8.08
C MET A 126 13.15 13.82 -7.11
N SER A 127 13.86 13.05 -6.29
CA SER A 127 14.59 13.49 -5.09
C SER A 127 16.05 13.86 -5.37
N GLY A 128 16.57 13.52 -6.55
CA GLY A 128 17.97 13.70 -6.91
C GLY A 128 18.47 15.14 -6.70
N GLN A 129 19.64 15.28 -6.09
CA GLN A 129 20.22 16.58 -5.72
C GLN A 129 20.59 17.46 -6.92
N TYR A 130 20.98 16.85 -8.04
CA TYR A 130 21.51 17.55 -9.21
C TYR A 130 20.52 17.59 -10.38
N ASN A 131 19.95 16.43 -10.72
CA ASN A 131 19.07 16.25 -11.87
C ASN A 131 17.67 15.75 -11.49
N GLY A 132 17.39 15.66 -10.18
CA GLY A 132 16.05 15.38 -9.70
C GLY A 132 15.16 16.59 -9.94
N ARG A 133 13.88 16.34 -10.22
CA ARG A 133 12.84 17.36 -10.36
C ARG A 133 12.89 18.39 -9.23
N GLN A 134 13.10 17.95 -7.99
CA GLN A 134 13.14 18.84 -6.83
C GLN A 134 14.24 19.91 -6.94
N ALA A 135 15.41 19.53 -7.47
CA ALA A 135 16.54 20.44 -7.65
C ALA A 135 16.24 21.50 -8.72
N ILE A 136 15.56 21.09 -9.80
CA ILE A 136 15.18 21.96 -10.91
C ILE A 136 14.16 22.99 -10.45
N ILE A 137 13.05 22.55 -9.83
CA ILE A 137 12.03 23.46 -9.28
C ILE A 137 12.63 24.39 -8.22
N LYS A 138 13.52 23.89 -7.37
CA LYS A 138 14.19 24.71 -6.35
C LYS A 138 15.16 25.74 -6.96
N SER A 139 15.72 25.46 -8.14
CA SER A 139 16.56 26.43 -8.86
C SER A 139 15.74 27.58 -9.45
N GLU A 140 14.49 27.31 -9.86
CA GLU A 140 13.55 28.33 -10.37
C GLU A 140 12.86 29.09 -9.24
N ASN A 141 12.47 28.40 -8.16
CA ASN A 141 11.94 28.99 -6.94
C ASN A 141 12.68 28.45 -5.70
N PRO A 142 13.66 29.19 -5.16
CA PRO A 142 14.41 28.80 -3.96
C PRO A 142 13.54 28.60 -2.70
N LEU A 143 12.33 29.15 -2.67
CA LEU A 143 11.38 29.00 -1.56
C LEU A 143 10.67 27.64 -1.58
N ALA A 144 10.65 26.92 -2.70
CA ALA A 144 10.01 25.61 -2.82
C ALA A 144 10.82 24.53 -2.10
N VAL A 145 10.63 24.37 -0.79
CA VAL A 145 11.35 23.39 0.02
C VAL A 145 10.92 21.96 -0.34
N TYR A 146 11.88 21.07 -0.59
CA TYR A 146 11.60 19.65 -0.84
C TYR A 146 11.29 18.88 0.44
N PHE A 147 10.20 18.12 0.39
CA PHE A 147 9.81 17.13 1.39
C PHE A 147 9.72 15.76 0.75
N HIS A 148 10.38 14.76 1.36
CA HIS A 148 10.20 13.38 0.97
C HIS A 148 8.84 12.87 1.48
N TYR A 149 8.02 12.32 0.60
CA TYR A 149 6.67 11.87 0.93
C TYR A 149 6.69 10.81 2.03
N GLY A 150 6.15 11.18 3.20
CA GLY A 150 6.24 10.39 4.42
C GLY A 150 5.54 9.03 4.31
N ALA A 151 4.39 8.96 3.65
CA ALA A 151 3.67 7.70 3.44
C ALA A 151 4.47 6.74 2.55
N HIS A 152 5.14 7.25 1.51
CA HIS A 152 6.04 6.42 0.70
C HIS A 152 7.23 5.93 1.53
N SER A 153 7.88 6.81 2.30
CA SER A 153 8.98 6.45 3.20
C SER A 153 8.59 5.35 4.20
N SER A 154 7.42 5.48 4.84
CA SER A 154 6.87 4.48 5.74
C SER A 154 6.59 3.15 5.03
N ASN A 155 6.09 3.19 3.79
CA ASN A 155 5.85 1.97 3.03
C ASN A 155 7.15 1.27 2.60
N LEU A 156 8.24 2.01 2.33
CA LEU A 156 9.56 1.42 2.09
C LEU A 156 10.04 0.64 3.32
N VAL A 157 9.90 1.22 4.53
CA VAL A 157 10.21 0.50 5.78
C VAL A 157 9.37 -0.78 5.91
N ALA A 158 8.08 -0.73 5.60
CA ALA A 158 7.24 -1.94 5.60
C ALA A 158 7.70 -2.97 4.55
N GLY A 159 8.21 -2.52 3.40
CA GLY A 159 8.83 -3.36 2.39
C GLY A 159 10.09 -4.06 2.91
N ASP A 160 10.98 -3.31 3.58
CA ASP A 160 12.20 -3.86 4.17
C ASP A 160 11.90 -4.87 5.28
N VAL A 161 10.93 -4.57 6.15
CA VAL A 161 10.44 -5.51 7.17
C VAL A 161 9.89 -6.78 6.54
N SER A 162 9.16 -6.68 5.43
CA SER A 162 8.63 -7.87 4.73
C SER A 162 9.73 -8.80 4.21
N ASN A 163 10.95 -8.29 4.04
CA ASN A 163 12.11 -9.01 3.53
C ASN A 163 13.22 -9.21 4.58
N CYS A 164 12.96 -8.90 5.86
CA CYS A 164 13.99 -8.90 6.89
C CYS A 164 14.55 -10.31 7.21
N CYS A 165 13.74 -11.35 6.99
CA CYS A 165 14.18 -12.74 7.05
C CYS A 165 13.46 -13.61 6.02
N PRO A 166 14.09 -14.70 5.55
CA PRO A 166 13.50 -15.63 4.59
C PRO A 166 12.15 -16.20 5.05
N GLU A 167 12.03 -16.57 6.33
CA GLU A 167 10.85 -17.22 6.88
C GLU A 167 9.62 -16.31 6.82
N LEU A 168 9.77 -15.04 7.22
CA LEU A 168 8.68 -14.06 7.13
C LEU A 168 8.32 -13.78 5.67
N ARG A 169 9.31 -13.59 4.80
CA ARG A 169 9.08 -13.34 3.38
C ARG A 169 8.27 -14.47 2.75
N ASP A 170 8.65 -15.72 3.00
CA ASP A 170 8.01 -16.89 2.38
C ASP A 170 6.55 -17.04 2.86
N VAL A 171 6.30 -16.77 4.15
CA VAL A 171 4.94 -16.72 4.72
C VAL A 171 4.09 -15.61 4.10
N LEU A 172 4.63 -14.40 3.95
CA LEU A 172 3.89 -13.30 3.31
C LEU A 172 3.60 -13.58 1.83
N MET A 173 4.50 -14.30 1.15
CA MET A 173 4.26 -14.77 -0.22
C MET A 173 3.16 -15.85 -0.28
N ALA A 174 3.06 -16.73 0.72
CA ALA A 174 1.94 -17.67 0.81
C ALA A 174 0.60 -16.94 0.98
N VAL A 175 0.53 -15.91 1.84
CA VAL A 175 -0.68 -15.06 1.99
C VAL A 175 -1.02 -14.35 0.68
N ARG A 176 -0.01 -13.88 -0.08
CA ARG A 176 -0.23 -13.31 -1.41
C ARG A 176 -0.84 -14.31 -2.37
N GLU A 177 -0.28 -15.51 -2.47
CA GLU A 177 -0.78 -16.54 -3.38
C GLU A 177 -2.18 -17.03 -2.99
N LEU A 178 -2.47 -17.12 -1.68
CA LEU A 178 -3.81 -17.37 -1.17
C LEU A 178 -4.80 -16.29 -1.64
N GLY A 179 -4.46 -15.00 -1.50
CA GLY A 179 -5.34 -13.93 -1.96
C GLY A 179 -5.51 -13.87 -3.48
N VAL A 180 -4.48 -14.27 -4.26
CA VAL A 180 -4.61 -14.44 -5.71
C VAL A 180 -5.55 -15.60 -6.06
N LEU A 181 -5.43 -16.73 -5.36
CA LEU A 181 -6.33 -17.87 -5.51
C LEU A 181 -7.78 -17.45 -5.18
N ALA A 182 -7.97 -16.80 -4.03
CA ALA A 182 -9.27 -16.31 -3.59
C ALA A 182 -9.89 -15.33 -4.59
N ALA A 183 -9.10 -14.47 -5.24
CA ALA A 183 -9.59 -13.53 -6.24
C ALA A 183 -10.03 -14.23 -7.55
N ARG A 184 -9.28 -15.25 -7.99
CA ARG A 184 -9.41 -15.84 -9.34
C ARG A 184 -10.20 -17.16 -9.39
N SER A 185 -10.28 -17.90 -8.30
CA SER A 185 -10.94 -19.20 -8.25
C SER A 185 -12.38 -19.08 -7.77
N GLY A 186 -13.34 -19.26 -8.70
CA GLY A 186 -14.76 -19.34 -8.34
C GLY A 186 -15.05 -20.50 -7.38
N LYS A 187 -14.36 -21.62 -7.54
CA LYS A 187 -14.48 -22.80 -6.67
C LYS A 187 -14.02 -22.50 -5.25
N PHE A 188 -12.86 -21.86 -5.08
CA PHE A 188 -12.38 -21.46 -3.75
C PHE A 188 -13.40 -20.55 -3.08
N LYS A 189 -13.89 -19.52 -3.80
CA LYS A 189 -14.90 -18.59 -3.27
C LYS A 189 -16.16 -19.31 -2.81
N GLN A 190 -16.67 -20.26 -3.60
CA GLN A 190 -17.85 -21.04 -3.24
C GLN A 190 -17.62 -21.81 -1.93
N LEU A 191 -16.57 -22.63 -1.89
CA LEU A 191 -16.25 -23.44 -0.71
C LEU A 191 -15.98 -22.59 0.53
N PHE A 192 -15.31 -21.45 0.36
CA PHE A 192 -15.03 -20.51 1.43
C PHE A 192 -16.32 -19.84 1.95
N CYS A 193 -17.25 -19.43 1.07
CA CYS A 193 -18.54 -18.84 1.45
C CYS A 193 -19.47 -19.84 2.15
N GLU A 194 -19.47 -21.12 1.75
CA GLU A 194 -20.27 -22.18 2.39
C GLU A 194 -19.95 -22.35 3.88
N ARG A 195 -18.77 -21.89 4.32
CA ARG A 195 -18.30 -21.93 5.70
C ARG A 195 -18.71 -20.69 6.52
N LYS A 196 -19.63 -19.86 6.01
CA LYS A 196 -20.13 -18.61 6.65
C LYS A 196 -19.03 -17.60 7.00
N SER A 197 -17.94 -17.59 6.23
CA SER A 197 -16.92 -16.56 6.36
C SER A 197 -17.43 -15.23 5.77
N GLU A 198 -17.27 -14.13 6.49
CA GLU A 198 -17.72 -12.79 6.07
C GLU A 198 -16.57 -11.92 5.53
N LYS A 199 -15.30 -12.33 5.76
CA LYS A 199 -14.14 -11.53 5.36
C LYS A 199 -13.68 -11.85 3.94
N ASN A 200 -13.47 -10.79 3.16
CA ASN A 200 -12.82 -10.92 1.86
C ASN A 200 -11.30 -11.12 2.04
N ILE A 201 -10.80 -12.29 1.62
CA ILE A 201 -9.36 -12.53 1.50
C ILE A 201 -8.82 -11.66 0.37
N LYS A 202 -8.04 -10.64 0.72
CA LYS A 202 -7.39 -9.76 -0.24
C LYS A 202 -5.94 -10.21 -0.48
N PRO A 203 -5.43 -10.09 -1.72
CA PRO A 203 -4.03 -10.37 -1.99
C PRO A 203 -3.14 -9.38 -1.23
N PHE A 204 -2.19 -9.93 -0.47
CA PHE A 204 -1.05 -9.16 0.02
C PHE A 204 -0.30 -8.54 -1.16
N CYS A 205 -0.12 -7.22 -1.15
CA CYS A 205 0.55 -6.49 -2.22
C CYS A 205 1.74 -5.70 -1.64
N PRO A 206 3.00 -6.06 -1.99
CA PRO A 206 4.16 -5.36 -1.45
C PRO A 206 4.20 -3.86 -1.77
N THR A 207 3.57 -3.43 -2.87
CA THR A 207 3.63 -2.05 -3.35
C THR A 207 2.44 -1.19 -2.95
N ARG A 208 1.30 -1.78 -2.57
CA ARG A 208 0.11 -1.02 -2.14
C ARG A 208 0.16 -0.71 -0.65
N PHE A 209 -0.05 0.55 -0.33
CA PHE A 209 -0.07 1.01 1.06
C PHE A 209 -1.30 0.39 1.76
N LEU A 210 -1.17 0.11 3.06
CA LEU A 210 -2.29 -0.30 3.92
C LEU A 210 -3.00 -1.64 3.57
N CYS A 211 -2.35 -2.51 2.80
CA CYS A 211 -2.95 -3.79 2.41
C CYS A 211 -2.38 -5.01 3.17
N ARG A 212 -1.36 -4.82 4.00
CA ARG A 212 -0.66 -5.91 4.71
C ARG A 212 -1.46 -6.35 5.93
N LYS A 213 -1.87 -5.42 6.80
CA LYS A 213 -2.67 -5.69 8.00
C LYS A 213 -4.00 -6.37 7.65
N PRO A 214 -4.80 -5.89 6.67
CA PRO A 214 -6.04 -6.58 6.30
C PRO A 214 -5.81 -7.97 5.72
N ALA A 215 -4.77 -8.17 4.91
CA ALA A 215 -4.46 -9.47 4.32
C ALA A 215 -4.01 -10.49 5.38
N ILE A 216 -3.12 -10.07 6.30
CA ILE A 216 -2.63 -10.91 7.39
C ILE A 216 -3.76 -11.22 8.39
N SER A 217 -4.56 -10.22 8.76
CA SER A 217 -5.72 -10.40 9.64
C SER A 217 -6.72 -11.39 9.04
N ALA A 218 -7.09 -11.23 7.76
CA ALA A 218 -7.98 -12.18 7.09
C ALA A 218 -7.40 -13.61 7.09
N ALA A 219 -6.10 -13.77 6.83
CA ALA A 219 -5.45 -15.08 6.83
C ALA A 219 -5.42 -15.75 8.23
N LEU A 220 -5.35 -14.97 9.31
CA LEU A 220 -5.36 -15.46 10.68
C LEU A 220 -6.77 -15.74 11.20
N ASP A 221 -7.71 -14.83 10.93
CA ASP A 221 -9.08 -14.88 11.44
C ASP A 221 -9.91 -15.97 10.75
N GLU A 222 -9.67 -16.17 9.45
CA GLU A 222 -10.39 -17.14 8.62
C GLU A 222 -9.60 -18.43 8.40
N HIS A 223 -8.59 -18.69 9.22
CA HIS A 223 -7.62 -19.78 9.04
C HIS A 223 -8.30 -21.14 8.87
N ASP A 224 -9.18 -21.54 9.80
CA ASP A 224 -9.89 -22.83 9.75
C ASP A 224 -10.73 -22.97 8.45
N ALA A 225 -11.39 -21.89 8.03
CA ALA A 225 -12.19 -21.87 6.80
C ALA A 225 -11.32 -21.95 5.55
N ILE A 226 -10.15 -21.30 5.55
CA ILE A 226 -9.15 -21.36 4.48
C ILE A 226 -8.63 -22.79 4.33
N ILE A 227 -8.16 -23.42 5.41
CA ILE A 227 -7.61 -24.77 5.37
C ILE A 227 -8.65 -25.76 4.86
N ALA A 228 -9.85 -25.73 5.43
CA ALA A 228 -10.92 -26.63 5.01
C ALA A 228 -11.32 -26.45 3.55
N ALA A 229 -11.32 -25.22 3.02
CA ALA A 229 -11.61 -24.96 1.60
C ALA A 229 -10.48 -25.47 0.68
N LEU A 230 -9.22 -25.28 1.08
CA LEU A 230 -8.06 -25.78 0.33
C LEU A 230 -8.02 -27.31 0.31
N ASP A 231 -8.30 -27.97 1.43
CA ASP A 231 -8.38 -29.43 1.52
C ASP A 231 -9.45 -30.01 0.60
N GLU A 232 -10.63 -29.39 0.55
CA GLU A 232 -11.71 -29.82 -0.32
C GLU A 232 -11.39 -29.57 -1.80
N MET A 233 -10.75 -28.44 -2.11
CA MET A 233 -10.22 -28.19 -3.45
C MET A 233 -9.19 -29.25 -3.87
N MET A 234 -8.30 -29.66 -2.97
CA MET A 234 -7.25 -30.65 -3.24
C MET A 234 -7.81 -32.02 -3.65
N LYS A 235 -8.95 -32.44 -3.08
CA LYS A 235 -9.60 -33.73 -3.40
C LYS A 235 -10.07 -33.81 -4.85
N GLU A 236 -10.33 -32.67 -5.48
CA GLU A 236 -10.93 -32.57 -6.80
C GLU A 236 -10.06 -31.79 -7.81
N ALA A 237 -8.84 -31.43 -7.43
CA ALA A 237 -7.97 -30.61 -8.27
C ALA A 237 -7.32 -31.44 -9.41
N PRO A 238 -7.33 -30.95 -10.66
CA PRO A 238 -6.50 -31.51 -11.73
C PRO A 238 -5.01 -31.42 -11.37
N ALA A 239 -4.20 -32.40 -11.77
CA ALA A 239 -2.80 -32.54 -11.37
C ALA A 239 -1.96 -31.25 -11.47
N GLU A 240 -2.20 -30.42 -12.50
CA GLU A 240 -1.50 -29.16 -12.72
C GLU A 240 -1.83 -28.07 -11.69
N GLN A 241 -3.06 -28.05 -11.16
CA GLN A 241 -3.48 -27.12 -10.11
C GLN A 241 -3.20 -27.65 -8.70
N SER A 242 -3.12 -28.98 -8.54
CA SER A 242 -2.89 -29.64 -7.25
C SER A 242 -1.57 -29.22 -6.60
N ALA A 243 -0.50 -29.02 -7.37
CA ALA A 243 0.79 -28.60 -6.82
C ALA A 243 0.72 -27.22 -6.15
N LYS A 244 0.03 -26.26 -6.78
CA LYS A 244 -0.11 -24.90 -6.25
C LYS A 244 -1.00 -24.88 -5.00
N ILE A 245 -2.15 -25.55 -5.04
CA ILE A 245 -3.07 -25.62 -3.91
C ILE A 245 -2.40 -26.34 -2.73
N SER A 246 -1.71 -27.45 -2.98
CA SER A 246 -0.95 -28.19 -1.97
C SER A 246 0.14 -27.32 -1.32
N GLY A 247 0.88 -26.56 -2.11
CA GLY A 247 1.89 -25.63 -1.59
C GLY A 247 1.30 -24.55 -0.67
N ILE A 248 0.16 -23.96 -1.06
CA ILE A 248 -0.54 -22.97 -0.22
C ILE A 248 -1.06 -23.64 1.06
N LEU A 249 -1.72 -24.79 0.95
CA LEU A 249 -2.26 -25.54 2.08
C LEU A 249 -1.17 -25.88 3.09
N HIS A 250 -0.08 -26.52 2.65
CA HIS A 250 1.03 -26.90 3.53
C HIS A 250 1.67 -25.70 4.21
N SER A 251 1.80 -24.57 3.50
CA SER A 251 2.32 -23.34 4.09
C SER A 251 1.36 -22.75 5.13
N MET A 252 0.06 -22.66 4.81
CA MET A 252 -0.94 -22.06 5.69
C MET A 252 -1.25 -22.91 6.92
N ASP A 253 -1.14 -24.24 6.84
CA ASP A 253 -1.41 -25.18 7.94
C ASP A 253 -0.23 -25.33 8.93
N SER A 254 0.83 -24.53 8.77
CA SER A 254 2.00 -24.58 9.64
C SER A 254 1.86 -23.69 10.88
N GLY A 255 2.21 -24.22 12.05
CA GLY A 255 2.36 -23.43 13.28
C GLY A 255 3.40 -22.32 13.14
N ASN A 256 4.48 -22.55 12.37
CA ASN A 256 5.47 -21.51 12.07
C ASN A 256 4.83 -20.35 11.30
N THR A 257 4.03 -20.66 10.28
CA THR A 257 3.28 -19.64 9.53
C THR A 257 2.35 -18.86 10.43
N ARG A 258 1.58 -19.54 11.29
CA ARG A 258 0.66 -18.88 12.23
C ARG A 258 1.40 -17.94 13.19
N LEU A 259 2.51 -18.39 13.79
CA LEU A 259 3.34 -17.57 14.67
C LEU A 259 3.90 -16.34 13.93
N LEU A 260 4.46 -16.56 12.74
CA LEU A 260 5.07 -15.49 11.93
C LEU A 260 4.03 -14.46 11.48
N LEU A 261 2.83 -14.89 11.08
CA LEU A 261 1.74 -13.99 10.75
C LEU A 261 1.26 -13.18 11.95
N LYS A 262 1.22 -13.77 13.15
CA LYS A 262 0.88 -13.03 14.38
C LYS A 262 1.92 -11.96 14.71
N ILE A 263 3.21 -12.29 14.62
CA ILE A 263 4.31 -11.33 14.82
C ILE A 263 4.21 -10.21 13.77
N ALA A 264 4.05 -10.58 12.50
CA ALA A 264 3.91 -9.65 11.39
C ALA A 264 2.72 -8.72 11.58
N LEU A 265 1.57 -9.23 12.03
CA LEU A 265 0.37 -8.44 12.26
C LEU A 265 0.61 -7.33 13.28
N ARG A 266 1.32 -7.62 14.38
CA ARG A 266 1.64 -6.61 15.41
C ARG A 266 2.52 -5.49 14.84
N VAL A 267 3.55 -5.84 14.08
CA VAL A 267 4.48 -4.87 13.47
C VAL A 267 3.80 -4.06 12.37
N PHE A 268 3.13 -4.72 11.42
CA PHE A 268 2.46 -4.06 10.31
C PHE A 268 1.28 -3.22 10.78
N SER A 269 0.62 -3.55 11.88
CA SER A 269 -0.42 -2.68 12.45
C SER A 269 0.14 -1.31 12.82
N VAL A 270 1.28 -1.25 13.52
CA VAL A 270 1.91 0.03 13.88
C VAL A 270 2.34 0.82 12.64
N LEU A 271 2.92 0.13 11.64
CA LEU A 271 3.38 0.77 10.40
C LEU A 271 2.22 1.28 9.54
N GLU A 272 1.10 0.55 9.49
CA GLU A 272 -0.08 0.97 8.74
C GLU A 272 -0.85 2.09 9.44
N ASP A 273 -0.93 2.07 10.77
CA ASP A 273 -1.55 3.16 11.53
C ASP A 273 -0.73 4.46 11.34
N LEU A 274 0.61 4.37 11.37
CA LEU A 274 1.51 5.47 10.98
C LEU A 274 1.22 5.95 9.55
N ASN A 275 1.21 5.03 8.59
CA ASN A 275 1.05 5.36 7.18
C ASN A 275 -0.32 6.01 6.90
N THR A 276 -1.38 5.54 7.56
CA THR A 276 -2.72 6.12 7.51
C THR A 276 -2.72 7.57 8.00
N TYR A 277 -2.03 7.83 9.12
CA TYR A 277 -1.91 9.19 9.65
C TYR A 277 -1.11 10.12 8.72
N LEU A 278 -0.02 9.63 8.12
CA LEU A 278 0.81 10.40 7.19
C LEU A 278 0.07 10.78 5.90
N GLN A 279 -0.96 10.03 5.52
CA GLN A 279 -1.85 10.34 4.39
C GLN A 279 -3.02 11.27 4.78
N GLY A 280 -3.13 11.65 6.06
CA GLY A 280 -4.22 12.49 6.55
C GLY A 280 -4.14 13.92 6.01
N ARG A 281 -5.23 14.39 5.39
CA ARG A 281 -5.33 15.76 4.82
C ARG A 281 -5.17 16.86 5.86
N SER A 282 -5.58 16.58 7.09
CA SER A 282 -5.48 17.49 8.24
C SER A 282 -4.16 17.37 9.01
N SER A 283 -3.31 16.41 8.67
CA SER A 283 -2.08 16.12 9.42
C SER A 283 -1.04 17.22 9.20
N THR A 284 -0.61 17.90 10.27
CA THR A 284 0.50 18.87 10.20
C THR A 284 1.84 18.17 10.27
N VAL A 285 2.92 18.81 9.80
CA VAL A 285 4.29 18.27 9.92
C VAL A 285 4.64 17.95 11.38
N HIS A 286 4.21 18.79 12.33
CA HIS A 286 4.40 18.52 13.76
C HIS A 286 3.69 17.24 14.21
N GLY A 287 2.42 17.08 13.84
CA GLY A 287 1.65 15.87 14.16
C GLY A 287 2.28 14.61 13.53
N MET A 288 2.76 14.71 12.28
CA MET A 288 3.46 13.62 11.61
C MET A 288 4.70 13.18 12.40
N LEU A 289 5.52 14.12 12.87
CA LEU A 289 6.71 13.82 13.67
C LEU A 289 6.35 13.16 15.02
N GLN A 290 5.28 13.62 15.68
CA GLN A 290 4.81 13.02 16.93
C GLN A 290 4.35 11.57 16.74
N VAL A 291 3.63 11.28 15.65
CA VAL A 291 3.20 9.91 15.34
C VAL A 291 4.39 9.02 14.99
N VAL A 292 5.39 9.53 14.27
CA VAL A 292 6.65 8.80 14.02
C VAL A 292 7.33 8.39 15.33
N GLU A 293 7.49 9.31 16.29
CA GLU A 293 8.10 8.99 17.58
C GLU A 293 7.24 8.02 18.41
N THR A 294 5.92 8.15 18.34
CA THR A 294 4.99 7.22 18.98
C THR A 294 5.14 5.82 18.38
N SER A 295 5.10 5.67 17.06
CA SER A 295 5.31 4.40 16.37
C SER A 295 6.67 3.77 16.70
N LYS A 296 7.74 4.57 16.81
CA LYS A 296 9.07 4.07 17.25
C LYS A 296 9.03 3.52 18.67
N ARG A 297 8.32 4.19 19.59
CA ARG A 297 8.14 3.71 20.96
C ARG A 297 7.33 2.42 21.00
N GLU A 298 6.21 2.36 20.29
CA GLU A 298 5.40 1.13 20.20
C GLU A 298 6.21 -0.05 19.65
N LEU A 299 6.95 0.14 18.54
CA LEU A 299 7.82 -0.89 17.98
C LEU A 299 8.91 -1.36 18.95
N ARG A 300 9.44 -0.47 19.79
CA ARG A 300 10.40 -0.84 20.85
C ARG A 300 9.73 -1.66 21.96
N HIS A 301 8.50 -1.32 22.34
CA HIS A 301 7.74 -2.08 23.33
C HIS A 301 7.37 -3.48 22.83
N LEU A 302 7.07 -3.61 21.53
CA LEU A 302 6.87 -4.91 20.89
C LEU A 302 8.15 -5.76 20.93
N ARG A 303 9.34 -5.17 21.08
CA ARG A 303 10.60 -5.90 21.21
C ARG A 303 10.81 -6.42 22.65
N SER A 304 9.86 -7.18 23.18
CA SER A 304 9.91 -7.82 24.49
C SER A 304 9.85 -9.37 24.42
N VAL A 305 10.43 -10.03 25.42
CA VAL A 305 10.38 -11.49 25.54
C VAL A 305 8.96 -11.94 25.86
N GLU A 306 8.25 -11.13 26.62
CA GLU A 306 6.86 -11.33 27.04
C GLU A 306 5.93 -11.40 25.82
N MET A 307 6.07 -10.48 24.87
CA MET A 307 5.28 -10.48 23.63
C MET A 307 5.51 -11.76 22.82
N LEU A 308 6.79 -12.16 22.64
CA LEU A 308 7.09 -13.40 21.93
C LEU A 308 6.51 -14.62 22.64
N SER A 309 6.67 -14.71 23.95
CA SER A 309 6.15 -15.82 24.75
C SER A 309 4.64 -15.94 24.63
N GLU A 310 3.91 -14.82 24.74
CA GLU A 310 2.46 -14.78 24.57
C GLU A 310 2.04 -15.30 23.20
N LEU A 311 2.62 -14.79 22.12
CA LEU A 311 2.30 -15.24 20.76
C LEU A 311 2.65 -16.71 20.53
N PHE A 312 3.75 -17.18 21.13
CA PHE A 312 4.17 -18.57 21.04
C PHE A 312 3.20 -19.48 21.79
N ASP A 313 2.84 -19.15 23.04
CA ASP A 313 1.91 -19.93 23.86
C ASP A 313 0.53 -20.02 23.20
N GLU A 314 0.02 -18.91 22.66
CA GLU A 314 -1.24 -18.93 21.90
C GLU A 314 -1.16 -19.82 20.65
N THR A 315 -0.01 -19.87 19.99
CA THR A 315 0.17 -20.69 18.78
C THR A 315 0.37 -22.16 19.15
N ALA A 316 1.09 -22.46 20.22
CA ALA A 316 1.27 -23.81 20.76
C ALA A 316 -0.08 -24.40 21.17
N LYS A 317 -0.91 -23.61 21.88
CA LYS A 317 -2.28 -24.01 22.21
C LYS A 317 -3.12 -24.32 20.97
N ALA A 318 -3.04 -23.49 19.94
CA ALA A 318 -3.74 -23.75 18.68
C ALA A 318 -3.28 -25.06 18.01
N ALA A 319 -2.01 -25.43 18.17
CA ALA A 319 -1.50 -26.72 17.68
C ALA A 319 -1.98 -27.90 18.55
N GLU A 320 -2.03 -27.75 19.87
CA GLU A 320 -2.60 -28.74 20.79
C GLU A 320 -4.09 -28.99 20.50
N ASP A 321 -4.84 -27.94 20.16
CA ASP A 321 -6.24 -28.01 19.74
C ASP A 321 -6.42 -28.60 18.33
N GLY A 322 -5.33 -28.96 17.64
CA GLY A 322 -5.35 -29.56 16.30
C GLY A 322 -5.72 -28.59 15.18
N LYS A 323 -5.61 -27.27 15.40
CA LYS A 323 -5.95 -26.24 14.40
C LYS A 323 -4.81 -25.93 13.43
N VAL A 324 -3.58 -26.23 13.82
CA VAL A 324 -2.38 -26.08 13.00
C VAL A 324 -1.37 -27.15 13.38
N HIS A 325 -0.41 -27.42 12.50
CA HIS A 325 0.77 -28.19 12.87
C HIS A 325 1.60 -27.49 13.97
N PRO A 326 2.36 -28.24 14.79
CA PRO A 326 3.22 -27.66 15.81
C PRO A 326 4.23 -26.64 15.26
N VAL A 327 4.66 -25.73 16.14
CA VAL A 327 5.76 -24.80 15.85
C VAL A 327 7.07 -25.58 15.91
N GLU A 328 7.82 -25.56 14.80
CA GLU A 328 9.08 -26.29 14.64
C GLU A 328 10.25 -25.31 14.50
N PRO A 329 11.46 -25.69 14.96
CA PRO A 329 12.64 -24.86 14.70
C PRO A 329 12.84 -24.68 13.19
N PRO A 330 13.18 -23.46 12.73
CA PRO A 330 13.47 -23.21 11.31
C PRO A 330 14.55 -24.18 10.80
N ARG A 331 14.37 -24.69 9.58
CA ARG A 331 15.32 -25.63 8.98
C ARG A 331 16.70 -24.97 8.88
N SER A 332 17.66 -25.42 9.68
CA SER A 332 19.05 -25.05 9.51
C SER A 332 19.61 -25.78 8.28
N ARG A 333 20.35 -25.05 7.42
CA ARG A 333 21.21 -25.74 6.44
C ARG A 333 22.30 -26.46 7.22
N GLY A 334 22.21 -27.78 7.30
CA GLY A 334 23.28 -28.61 7.83
C GLY A 334 24.59 -28.28 7.11
N ARG A 335 25.72 -28.36 7.84
CA ARG A 335 27.03 -28.26 7.21
C ARG A 335 27.10 -29.33 6.11
N PRO A 336 27.58 -29.02 4.91
CA PRO A 336 27.85 -30.06 3.92
C PRO A 336 28.73 -31.14 4.56
N ALA A 337 28.38 -32.41 4.37
CA ALA A 337 29.01 -33.56 5.05
C ALA A 337 30.55 -33.56 4.99
N ARG A 338 31.14 -32.94 3.95
CA ARG A 338 32.58 -32.73 3.79
C ARG A 338 33.24 -31.85 4.88
N TYR A 339 32.47 -31.17 5.73
CA TYR A 339 32.93 -30.30 6.81
C TYR A 339 32.50 -30.78 8.21
N GLU A 340 31.92 -31.98 8.33
CA GLU A 340 31.57 -32.58 9.62
C GLU A 340 32.79 -33.30 10.22
N ASN A 341 33.66 -32.55 10.89
CA ASN A 341 34.72 -33.13 11.71
C ASN A 341 34.13 -33.60 13.05
N GLY A 342 33.42 -34.72 13.05
CA GLY A 342 33.16 -35.63 14.20
C GLY A 342 32.78 -35.03 15.56
N SER A 343 32.39 -33.76 15.64
CA SER A 343 32.03 -33.06 16.87
C SER A 343 30.52 -33.09 17.00
N ALA A 344 30.07 -33.35 18.22
CA ALA A 344 28.71 -33.69 18.58
C ALA A 344 27.65 -32.83 17.86
N SER A 345 26.60 -33.50 17.38
CA SER A 345 25.31 -32.90 17.04
C SER A 345 24.97 -31.83 18.07
N ASP A 346 24.89 -30.58 17.64
CA ASP A 346 24.33 -29.50 18.46
C ASP A 346 22.98 -29.99 19.01
N ALA A 347 22.74 -29.82 20.31
CA ALA A 347 21.47 -30.18 20.95
C ALA A 347 20.30 -29.57 20.17
N PRO A 348 19.12 -30.23 20.10
CA PRO A 348 17.97 -29.68 19.39
C PRO A 348 17.64 -28.30 19.96
N VAL A 349 17.84 -27.27 19.14
CA VAL A 349 17.54 -25.90 19.54
C VAL A 349 16.03 -25.78 19.62
N GLU A 350 15.54 -25.46 20.81
CA GLU A 350 14.11 -25.28 21.07
C GLU A 350 13.54 -24.20 20.13
N ALA A 351 12.40 -24.47 19.49
CA ALA A 351 11.81 -23.58 18.47
C ALA A 351 11.65 -22.14 18.99
N ARG A 352 11.23 -21.99 20.25
CA ARG A 352 11.11 -20.70 20.94
C ARG A 352 12.43 -19.94 20.99
N ALA A 353 13.54 -20.62 21.29
CA ALA A 353 14.87 -20.03 21.33
C ALA A 353 15.34 -19.59 19.92
N CYS A 354 15.04 -20.39 18.89
CA CYS A 354 15.31 -20.02 17.49
C CYS A 354 14.61 -18.73 17.08
N PHE A 355 13.29 -18.66 17.28
CA PHE A 355 12.51 -17.47 16.91
C PHE A 355 12.89 -16.24 17.75
N ARG A 356 13.23 -16.43 19.03
CA ARG A 356 13.79 -15.36 19.85
C ARG A 356 15.06 -14.78 19.25
N ARG A 357 15.98 -15.62 18.75
CA ARG A 357 17.19 -15.15 18.07
C ARG A 357 16.85 -14.38 16.80
N ILE A 358 16.04 -14.97 15.92
CA ILE A 358 15.66 -14.37 14.62
C ILE A 358 15.04 -12.98 14.79
N PHE A 359 14.17 -12.78 15.79
CA PHE A 359 13.40 -11.54 15.94
C PHE A 359 14.00 -10.51 16.90
N PHE A 360 14.79 -10.93 17.88
CA PHE A 360 15.26 -10.04 18.95
C PHE A 360 16.77 -9.92 19.03
N PHE A 361 17.51 -10.85 18.46
CA PHE A 361 18.96 -10.87 18.52
C PHE A 361 19.53 -11.13 17.12
N ASN A 362 19.61 -10.07 16.32
CA ASN A 362 20.58 -10.08 15.23
C ASN A 362 21.97 -10.22 15.86
N ASN A 363 22.71 -11.24 15.41
CA ASN A 363 24.09 -11.52 15.79
C ASN A 363 24.98 -10.29 15.67
#